data_AF-A0A1M7IT39-F1
#
_entry.id   AF-A0A1M7IT39-F1
#
_cell.length_a   1.000
_cell.length_b   1.000
_cell.length_c   1.000
_cell.angle_alpha   90.00
_cell.angle_beta   90.00
_cell.angle_gamma   90.00
#
_symmetry.space_group_name_H-M   'P 1'
#
loop_
_entity.id
_entity.type
_entity.pdbx_description
1 polymer ?
#
loop_
_entity_poly.entity_id
_entity_poly.type
_entity_poly.pdbx_seq_one_letter_code
_entity_poly.pdbx_strand_id
1 'polypeptide(L)'
;MKTIKYIIIAILLMNKAYAQLNPMGSLYFQNQYLANPAMAGIVQGWEINAGYKAQWTAIDGAPTMQSTTATYGITGRKIGLGVNTYNENAGVFRKTAFKATYAYHLPLNDNQSFIDFGLSVGMMNEWIDFNKVIGDPDDHSLHQFNARPLYAD
;
A
#
# COMPACT_ATOMS: atom_id res chain seq x y z
N MET A 1 6.82 9.97 46.77
CA MET A 1 6.97 11.09 45.80
C MET A 1 7.69 10.69 44.51
N LYS A 2 8.76 9.89 44.54
CA LYS A 2 9.50 9.49 43.31
C LYS A 2 8.65 8.66 42.33
N THR A 3 7.78 7.77 42.82
CA THR A 3 6.87 6.93 42.01
C THR A 3 5.82 7.73 41.24
N ILE A 4 5.25 8.77 41.85
CA ILE A 4 4.26 9.66 41.22
C ILE A 4 4.87 10.41 40.02
N LYS A 5 6.13 10.83 40.11
CA LYS A 5 6.84 11.48 38.99
C LYS A 5 6.95 10.58 37.76
N TYR A 6 7.26 9.30 37.95
CA TYR A 6 7.34 8.34 36.84
C TYR A 6 5.98 8.06 36.20
N ILE A 7 4.92 8.02 37.00
CA ILE A 7 3.55 7.84 36.49
C ILE A 7 3.11 9.04 35.64
N ILE A 8 3.40 10.28 36.09
CA ILE A 8 3.08 11.50 35.31
C ILE A 8 3.85 11.53 33.98
N ILE A 9 5.13 11.15 33.99
CA ILE A 9 5.94 11.08 32.75
C ILE A 9 5.38 10.02 31.79
N ALA A 10 4.98 8.85 32.28
CA ALA A 10 4.40 7.80 31.44
C ALA A 10 3.08 8.23 30.78
N ILE A 11 2.23 8.97 31.50
CA ILE A 11 0.96 9.52 30.97
C ILE A 11 1.23 10.57 29.87
N LEU A 12 2.22 11.44 30.07
CA LEU A 12 2.59 12.47 29.08
C LEU A 12 3.18 11.89 27.79
N LEU A 13 3.71 10.66 27.82
CA LEU A 13 4.27 9.97 26.65
C LEU A 13 3.23 9.13 25.88
N MET A 14 1.97 9.09 26.33
CA MET A 14 0.92 8.35 25.64
C MET A 14 0.53 9.06 24.34
N ASN A 15 0.95 8.49 23.22
CA ASN A 15 0.53 8.93 21.89
C ASN A 15 -0.59 8.02 21.37
N LYS A 16 -1.48 8.59 20.54
CA LYS A 16 -2.51 7.81 19.86
C LYS A 16 -1.83 6.89 18.84
N ALA A 17 -2.15 5.60 18.89
CA ALA A 17 -1.73 4.66 17.87
C ALA A 17 -2.66 4.75 16.65
N TYR A 18 -2.09 4.70 15.45
CA TYR A 18 -2.85 4.56 14.20
C TYR A 18 -2.77 3.10 13.75
N ALA A 19 -3.92 2.42 13.67
CA ALA A 19 -4.02 1.04 13.18
C ALA A 19 -4.21 1.05 11.65
N GLN A 20 -3.16 1.39 10.92
CA GLN A 20 -3.20 1.40 9.46
C GLN A 20 -3.12 -0.03 8.92
N LEU A 21 -3.97 -0.34 7.94
CA LEU A 21 -3.95 -1.61 7.25
C LEU A 21 -2.93 -1.54 6.11
N ASN A 22 -1.96 -2.46 6.07
CA ASN A 22 -1.06 -2.59 4.94
C ASN A 22 -1.57 -3.71 4.00
N PRO A 23 -2.23 -3.36 2.88
CA PRO A 23 -2.64 -4.37 1.91
C PRO A 23 -1.41 -5.13 1.40
N MET A 24 -1.47 -6.46 1.48
CA MET A 24 -0.43 -7.37 1.00
C MET A 24 0.92 -7.40 1.77
N GLY A 25 0.99 -6.93 3.02
CA GLY A 25 2.22 -7.01 3.82
C GLY A 25 2.83 -8.42 3.99
N SER A 26 2.02 -9.48 3.88
CA SER A 26 2.50 -10.88 3.91
C SER A 26 3.28 -11.31 2.66
N LEU A 27 3.20 -10.55 1.56
CA LEU A 27 3.92 -10.82 0.30
C LEU A 27 5.29 -10.14 0.23
N TYR A 28 5.78 -9.58 1.35
CA TYR A 28 7.05 -8.85 1.40
C TYR A 28 8.24 -9.63 0.82
N PHE A 29 8.36 -10.92 1.17
CA PHE A 29 9.50 -11.73 0.74
C PHE A 29 9.45 -12.09 -0.75
N GLN A 30 8.28 -12.03 -1.36
CA GLN A 30 8.08 -12.24 -2.80
C GLN A 30 8.27 -10.93 -3.57
N ASN A 31 7.86 -9.81 -2.98
CA ASN A 31 7.89 -8.51 -3.63
C ASN A 31 8.09 -7.38 -2.60
N GLN A 32 9.34 -7.00 -2.40
CA GLN A 32 9.74 -5.98 -1.42
C GLN A 32 9.25 -4.59 -1.82
N TYR A 33 9.04 -4.34 -3.12
CA TYR A 33 8.51 -3.08 -3.64
C TYR A 33 7.08 -2.77 -3.16
N LEU A 34 6.29 -3.79 -2.84
CA LEU A 34 4.96 -3.58 -2.23
C LEU A 34 5.02 -2.92 -0.86
N ALA A 35 6.08 -3.17 -0.10
CA ALA A 35 6.22 -2.65 1.26
C ALA A 35 7.01 -1.34 1.31
N ASN A 36 7.98 -1.15 0.40
CA ASN A 36 8.83 0.03 0.40
C ASN A 36 9.13 0.50 -1.04
N PRO A 37 8.77 1.74 -1.39
CA PRO A 37 9.01 2.28 -2.72
C PRO A 37 10.50 2.39 -3.10
N ALA A 38 11.40 2.49 -2.12
CA ALA A 38 12.84 2.52 -2.36
C ALA A 38 13.39 1.19 -2.93
N MET A 39 12.59 0.12 -2.90
CA MET A 39 12.98 -1.20 -3.44
C MET A 39 12.70 -1.35 -4.94
N ALA A 40 12.08 -0.36 -5.58
CA ALA A 40 11.85 -0.39 -7.03
C ALA A 40 13.20 -0.46 -7.78
N GLY A 41 13.35 -1.40 -8.73
CA GLY A 41 14.54 -1.49 -9.57
C GLY A 41 15.82 -1.94 -8.85
N ILE A 42 15.70 -2.58 -7.69
CA ILE A 42 16.83 -3.14 -6.94
C ILE A 42 17.54 -4.26 -7.72
N VAL A 43 16.77 -5.00 -8.52
CA VAL A 43 17.25 -5.97 -9.52
C VAL A 43 17.41 -5.24 -10.85
N GLN A 44 18.57 -5.42 -11.49
CA GLN A 44 18.83 -4.83 -12.80
C GLN A 44 17.95 -5.48 -13.87
N GLY A 45 17.35 -4.65 -14.74
CA GLY A 45 16.42 -5.10 -15.78
C GLY A 45 14.96 -5.07 -15.32
N TRP A 46 14.10 -5.79 -16.02
CA TRP A 46 12.67 -5.85 -15.72
C TRP A 46 12.36 -6.92 -14.67
N GLU A 47 11.57 -6.55 -13.68
CA GLU A 47 10.97 -7.48 -12.74
C GLU A 47 9.45 -7.24 -12.70
N ILE A 48 8.68 -8.27 -13.07
CA ILE A 48 7.22 -8.20 -13.14
C ILE A 48 6.67 -9.25 -12.19
N ASN A 49 5.85 -8.83 -11.24
CA ASN A 49 5.22 -9.70 -10.25
C ASN A 49 3.71 -9.50 -10.28
N ALA A 50 2.97 -10.60 -10.14
CA ALA A 50 1.53 -10.59 -9.93
C ALA A 50 1.21 -11.41 -8.68
N GLY A 51 0.34 -10.88 -7.83
CA GLY A 51 -0.04 -11.50 -6.57
C GLY A 51 -1.55 -11.50 -6.40
N TYR A 52 -2.08 -12.59 -5.85
CA TYR A 52 -3.47 -12.72 -5.44
C TYR A 52 -3.51 -13.17 -3.97
N LYS A 53 -4.35 -12.51 -3.18
CA LYS A 53 -4.56 -12.83 -1.78
C LYS A 53 -6.04 -12.86 -1.48
N ALA A 54 -6.54 -14.01 -1.03
CA ALA A 54 -7.88 -14.17 -0.50
C ALA A 54 -7.80 -14.49 0.99
N GLN A 55 -8.63 -13.84 1.79
CA GLN A 55 -8.69 -14.06 3.24
C GLN A 55 -10.11 -14.48 3.63
N TRP A 56 -10.24 -15.28 4.69
CA TRP A 56 -11.54 -15.72 5.23
C TRP A 56 -12.50 -16.27 4.17
N THR A 57 -11.98 -17.09 3.26
CA THR A 57 -12.69 -17.59 2.06
C THR A 57 -13.96 -18.37 2.34
N ALA A 58 -14.22 -18.75 3.60
CA ALA A 58 -15.48 -19.37 4.03
C ALA A 58 -16.64 -18.36 4.20
N ILE A 59 -16.35 -17.05 4.18
CA ILE A 59 -17.34 -15.97 4.32
C ILE A 59 -17.67 -15.45 2.92
N ASP A 60 -18.95 -15.31 2.61
CA ASP A 60 -19.37 -14.71 1.34
C ASP A 60 -19.00 -13.22 1.28
N GLY A 61 -18.54 -12.77 0.11
CA GLY A 61 -18.00 -11.42 -0.06
C GLY A 61 -16.69 -11.15 0.70
N ALA A 62 -15.97 -12.18 1.15
CA ALA A 62 -14.72 -11.98 1.89
C ALA A 62 -13.66 -11.19 1.09
N PRO A 63 -12.73 -10.51 1.78
CA PRO A 63 -11.72 -9.68 1.13
C PRO A 63 -10.81 -10.46 0.19
N THR A 64 -10.72 -9.97 -1.05
CA THR A 64 -9.79 -10.44 -2.06
C THR A 64 -8.96 -9.26 -2.57
N MET A 65 -7.66 -9.48 -2.73
CA MET A 65 -6.70 -8.48 -3.18
C MET A 65 -5.92 -9.04 -4.36
N GLN A 66 -5.74 -8.21 -5.36
CA GLN A 66 -4.92 -8.46 -6.53
C GLN A 66 -3.91 -7.32 -6.61
N SER A 67 -2.66 -7.65 -6.90
CA SER A 67 -1.66 -6.64 -7.24
C SER A 67 -0.82 -7.10 -8.41
N THR A 68 -0.46 -6.16 -9.26
CA THR A 68 0.54 -6.34 -10.30
C THR A 68 1.54 -5.21 -10.20
N THR A 69 2.80 -5.57 -10.11
CA THR A 69 3.91 -4.62 -10.08
C THR A 69 4.84 -4.89 -11.25
N ALA A 70 5.35 -3.83 -11.84
CA ALA A 70 6.49 -3.90 -12.74
C ALA A 70 7.53 -2.90 -12.27
N THR A 71 8.77 -3.36 -12.09
CA THR A 71 9.90 -2.50 -11.78
C THR A 71 11.00 -2.67 -12.82
N TYR A 72 11.75 -1.61 -13.04
CA TYR A 72 12.87 -1.59 -13.97
C TYR A 72 14.08 -0.95 -13.30
N GLY A 73 15.13 -1.75 -13.11
CA GLY A 73 16.43 -1.29 -12.60
C GLY A 73 17.36 -0.92 -13.74
N ILE A 74 17.84 0.33 -13.76
CA ILE A 74 18.80 0.81 -14.76
C ILE A 74 20.19 0.19 -14.47
N THR A 75 20.97 -0.04 -15.53
CA THR A 75 22.35 -0.51 -15.44
C THR A 75 23.18 0.31 -14.45
N GLY A 76 23.88 -0.36 -13.54
CA GLY A 76 24.64 0.26 -12.45
C GLY A 76 23.82 0.58 -11.21
N ARG A 77 22.55 0.13 -11.15
CA ARG A 77 21.66 0.16 -9.97
C ARG A 77 21.42 1.55 -9.38
N LYS A 78 21.72 2.65 -10.06
CA LYS A 78 21.55 4.00 -9.49
C LYS A 78 20.10 4.47 -9.45
N ILE A 79 19.31 4.03 -10.42
CA ILE A 79 17.93 4.49 -10.62
C ILE A 79 17.04 3.27 -10.82
N GLY A 80 15.91 3.28 -10.14
CA GLY A 80 14.83 2.32 -10.28
C GLY A 80 13.52 3.02 -10.63
N LEU A 81 12.74 2.42 -11.52
CA LEU A 81 11.38 2.84 -11.81
C LEU A 81 10.43 1.72 -11.40
N GLY A 82 9.26 2.07 -10.88
CA GLY A 82 8.26 1.10 -10.46
C GLY A 82 6.86 1.58 -10.78
N VAL A 83 5.99 0.64 -11.14
CA VAL A 83 4.55 0.84 -11.16
C VAL A 83 3.89 -0.28 -10.36
N ASN A 84 2.88 0.08 -9.58
CA ASN A 84 2.08 -0.87 -8.81
C ASN A 84 0.61 -0.57 -9.07
N THR A 85 -0.13 -1.60 -9.44
CA THR A 85 -1.59 -1.56 -9.49
C THR A 85 -2.11 -2.51 -8.46
N TYR A 86 -3.11 -2.08 -7.71
CA TYR A 86 -3.80 -2.97 -6.79
C TYR A 86 -5.32 -2.81 -6.93
N ASN A 87 -6.01 -3.94 -6.83
CA ASN A 87 -7.46 -4.04 -6.84
C ASN A 87 -7.88 -4.86 -5.62
N GLU A 88 -8.75 -4.31 -4.80
CA GLU A 88 -9.29 -4.93 -3.61
C GLU A 88 -10.81 -4.96 -3.72
N ASN A 89 -11.39 -6.13 -3.45
CA ASN A 89 -12.84 -6.30 -3.31
C ASN A 89 -13.12 -6.87 -1.92
N ALA A 90 -13.88 -6.13 -1.11
CA ALA A 90 -14.31 -6.52 0.22
C ALA A 90 -15.81 -6.26 0.36
N GLY A 91 -16.61 -7.30 0.15
CA GLY A 91 -18.07 -7.22 0.13
C GLY A 91 -18.57 -6.27 -0.96
N VAL A 92 -19.21 -5.18 -0.53
CA VAL A 92 -19.71 -4.11 -1.40
C VAL A 92 -18.64 -3.10 -1.78
N PHE A 93 -17.53 -3.03 -1.04
CA PHE A 93 -16.46 -2.08 -1.29
C PHE A 93 -15.52 -2.60 -2.35
N ARG A 94 -15.20 -1.73 -3.30
CA ARG A 94 -14.16 -1.93 -4.29
C ARG A 94 -13.17 -0.79 -4.23
N LYS A 95 -11.89 -1.13 -4.25
CA LYS A 95 -10.80 -0.16 -4.25
C LYS A 95 -9.84 -0.52 -5.35
N THR A 96 -9.54 0.44 -6.20
CA THR A 96 -8.51 0.30 -7.22
C THR A 96 -7.55 1.45 -7.07
N ALA A 97 -6.26 1.16 -7.08
CA ALA A 97 -5.27 2.21 -7.15
C ALA A 97 -4.14 1.86 -8.09
N PHE A 98 -3.51 2.93 -8.52
CA PHE A 98 -2.34 2.95 -9.35
C PHE A 98 -1.28 3.79 -8.65
N LYS A 99 -0.04 3.30 -8.58
CA LYS A 99 1.10 4.03 -8.05
C LYS A 99 2.25 3.97 -9.04
N ALA A 100 2.89 5.10 -9.27
CA ALA A 100 4.15 5.21 -9.98
C ALA A 100 5.24 5.59 -8.97
N THR A 101 6.41 4.99 -9.10
CA THR A 101 7.51 5.14 -8.16
C THR A 101 8.81 5.40 -8.89
N TYR A 102 9.57 6.33 -8.33
CA TYR A 102 10.96 6.57 -8.68
C TYR A 102 11.83 6.25 -7.46
N ALA A 103 12.83 5.39 -7.66
CA ALA A 103 13.81 5.06 -6.64
C ALA A 103 15.21 5.49 -7.08
N TYR A 104 15.99 5.96 -6.12
CA TYR A 104 17.38 6.34 -6.29
C TYR A 104 18.23 5.60 -5.27
N HIS A 105 19.17 4.79 -5.76
CA HIS A 105 20.09 4.05 -4.92
C HIS A 105 21.46 4.74 -4.98
N LEU A 106 21.82 5.41 -3.89
CA LEU A 106 23.08 6.13 -3.76
C LEU A 106 24.19 5.14 -3.35
N PRO A 107 25.16 4.84 -4.23
CA PRO A 107 26.28 3.99 -3.85
C PRO A 107 27.23 4.72 -2.88
N LEU A 108 27.75 3.95 -1.92
CA LEU A 108 28.79 4.33 -0.97
C LEU A 108 29.98 3.37 -1.11
N ASN A 109 31.20 3.85 -0.86
CA ASN A 109 32.45 3.07 -0.82
C ASN A 109 32.59 2.09 -2.00
N ASP A 110 32.94 2.60 -3.19
CA ASP A 110 33.16 1.81 -4.41
C ASP A 110 32.01 0.83 -4.76
N ASN A 111 30.76 1.25 -4.51
CA ASN A 111 29.53 0.49 -4.75
C ASN A 111 29.34 -0.78 -3.86
N GLN A 112 29.99 -0.86 -2.70
CA GLN A 112 29.77 -1.97 -1.77
C GLN A 112 28.51 -1.79 -0.90
N SER A 113 28.12 -0.55 -0.65
CA SER A 113 26.94 -0.20 0.16
C SER A 113 26.04 0.77 -0.58
N PHE A 114 24.74 0.76 -0.29
CA PHE A 114 23.77 1.65 -0.92
C PHE A 114 22.87 2.28 0.14
N ILE A 115 22.52 3.55 -0.07
CA ILE A 115 21.39 4.20 0.61
C ILE A 115 20.29 4.36 -0.41
N ASP A 116 19.13 3.76 -0.14
CA ASP A 116 18.01 3.71 -1.07
C ASP A 116 16.94 4.73 -0.68
N PHE A 117 16.57 5.57 -1.65
CA PHE A 117 15.48 6.53 -1.53
C PHE A 117 14.39 6.17 -2.51
N GLY A 118 13.13 6.31 -2.11
CA GLY A 118 11.97 6.05 -2.96
C GLY A 118 10.94 7.15 -2.80
N LEU A 119 10.40 7.60 -3.93
CA LEU A 119 9.27 8.51 -4.00
C LEU A 119 8.19 7.87 -4.85
N SER A 120 7.00 7.71 -4.28
CA SER A 120 5.82 7.25 -5.00
C SER A 120 4.79 8.35 -5.10
N VAL A 121 4.05 8.34 -6.19
CA VAL A 121 2.81 9.07 -6.36
C VAL A 121 1.73 8.09 -6.78
N GLY A 122 0.56 8.21 -6.19
CA GLY A 122 -0.55 7.30 -6.40
C GLY A 122 -1.87 8.01 -6.65
N MET A 123 -2.76 7.29 -7.31
CA MET A 123 -4.17 7.63 -7.37
C MET A 123 -4.98 6.42 -6.92
N MET A 124 -5.97 6.64 -6.07
CA MET A 124 -6.82 5.60 -5.50
C MET A 124 -8.28 6.01 -5.67
N ASN A 125 -9.06 5.10 -6.26
CA ASN A 125 -10.50 5.21 -6.34
C ASN A 125 -11.15 4.13 -5.46
N GLU A 126 -12.09 4.53 -4.63
CA GLU A 126 -12.85 3.63 -3.76
C GLU A 126 -14.34 3.87 -4.01
N TRP A 127 -15.08 2.81 -4.28
CA TRP A 127 -16.51 2.88 -4.59
C TRP A 127 -17.26 1.66 -4.05
N ILE A 128 -18.57 1.82 -3.92
CA ILE A 128 -19.53 0.80 -3.50
C ILE A 128 -20.24 0.23 -4.73
N ASP A 129 -20.30 -1.10 -4.83
CA ASP A 129 -21.05 -1.84 -5.84
C ASP A 129 -22.51 -2.00 -5.40
N PHE A 130 -23.40 -1.17 -5.95
CA PHE A 130 -24.83 -1.15 -5.61
C PHE A 130 -25.53 -2.50 -5.80
N ASN A 131 -25.07 -3.33 -6.75
CA ASN A 131 -25.70 -4.64 -7.00
C ASN A 131 -25.49 -5.63 -5.85
N LYS A 132 -24.52 -5.39 -4.99
CA LYS A 132 -24.19 -6.23 -3.83
C LYS A 132 -24.73 -5.66 -2.52
N VAL A 133 -25.34 -4.48 -2.57
CA VAL A 133 -25.89 -3.83 -1.38
C VAL A 133 -27.19 -4.53 -1.00
N ILE A 134 -27.27 -4.98 0.25
CA ILE A 134 -28.50 -5.49 0.86
C ILE A 134 -29.09 -4.32 1.65
N GLY A 135 -29.99 -3.55 1.02
CA GLY A 135 -30.55 -2.32 1.59
C GLY A 135 -31.35 -1.50 0.58
N ASP A 136 -31.63 -0.25 0.91
CA ASP A 136 -32.27 0.71 0.00
C ASP A 136 -31.24 1.22 -1.03
N PRO A 137 -31.42 0.95 -2.33
CA PRO A 137 -30.50 1.42 -3.37
C PRO A 137 -30.50 2.95 -3.53
N ASP A 138 -31.59 3.63 -3.14
CA ASP A 138 -31.74 5.08 -3.24
C ASP A 138 -31.21 5.83 -2.00
N ASP A 139 -30.53 5.12 -1.08
CA ASP A 139 -29.90 5.75 0.09
C ASP A 139 -28.83 6.76 -0.36
N HIS A 140 -29.09 8.03 -0.03
CA HIS A 140 -28.22 9.15 -0.36
C HIS A 140 -26.79 8.98 0.16
N SER A 141 -26.58 8.27 1.27
CA SER A 141 -25.24 8.02 1.82
C SER A 141 -24.36 7.17 0.89
N LEU A 142 -24.95 6.21 0.16
CA LEU A 142 -24.24 5.37 -0.79
C LEU A 142 -23.86 6.15 -2.05
N HIS A 143 -24.77 7.01 -2.53
CA HIS A 143 -24.49 7.91 -3.64
C HIS A 143 -23.39 8.93 -3.30
N GLN A 144 -23.42 9.51 -2.09
CA GLN A 144 -22.37 10.41 -1.63
C GLN A 144 -21.00 9.73 -1.51
N PHE A 145 -20.97 8.44 -1.14
CA PHE A 145 -19.72 7.67 -1.11
C PHE A 145 -19.11 7.58 -2.51
N ASN A 146 -19.91 7.22 -3.52
CA ASN A 146 -19.44 7.06 -4.89
C ASN A 146 -19.17 8.39 -5.62
N ALA A 147 -19.71 9.51 -5.11
CA ALA A 147 -19.44 10.85 -5.62
C ALA A 147 -18.11 11.45 -5.13
N ARG A 148 -17.36 10.74 -4.28
CA ARG A 148 -16.07 11.22 -3.77
C ARG A 148 -15.06 11.40 -4.90
N PRO A 149 -14.22 12.45 -4.83
CA PRO A 149 -13.15 12.62 -5.79
C PRO A 149 -12.10 11.53 -5.62
N LEU A 150 -11.37 11.26 -6.71
CA LEU A 150 -10.20 10.41 -6.71
C LEU A 150 -9.20 10.90 -5.65
N TYR A 151 -8.72 9.99 -4.82
CA TYR A 151 -7.70 10.29 -3.81
C TYR A 151 -6.31 10.25 -4.45
N ALA A 152 -5.48 11.27 -4.21
CA ALA A 152 -4.08 11.28 -4.61
C ALA A 152 -3.19 11.03 -3.38
N ASP A 153 -2.27 10.08 -3.51
CA ASP A 153 -1.30 9.62 -2.49
C ASP A 153 0.11 10.08 -2.84
#